data_AF-A0A497Q6V8-F1
#
_entry.id   AF-A0A497Q6V8-F1
#
_cell.length_a   1.000
_cell.length_b   1.000
_cell.length_c   1.000
_cell.angle_alpha   90.00
_cell.angle_beta   90.00
_cell.angle_gamma   90.00
#
_symmetry.space_group_name_H-M   'P 1'
#
loop_
_entity.id
_entity.type
_entity.pdbx_description
1 polymer ?
#
loop_
_entity_poly.entity_id
_entity_poly.type
_entity_poly.pdbx_seq_one_letter_code
_entity_poly.pdbx_strand_id
1 'polypeptide(L)'
;MADALNEYSVMMQLLTRQGRPMGTVVDDLLDALGYPERGGRGILFHKMAALHRLLKPLGLALRYNPVDAVFYVDVTGPDTLPSRGILSDRLAATLLVVITLSYQEGGWIPVKRVRSLRRKTLRGLMVDLRELENMGYVEFDQSGESVRPGVRVPFEIDYERFFRQLSSEE
;
A
#
# COMPACT_ATOMS: atom_id res chain seq x y z
N MET A 1 30.57 -14.02 6.57
CA MET A 1 30.04 -12.72 7.04
C MET A 1 30.01 -11.64 5.96
N ALA A 2 30.81 -11.72 4.88
CA ALA A 2 30.79 -10.73 3.79
C ALA A 2 29.52 -10.77 2.90
N ASP A 3 28.94 -11.95 2.63
CA ASP A 3 27.73 -12.07 1.79
C ASP A 3 26.47 -11.45 2.41
N ALA A 4 26.27 -11.61 3.73
CA ALA A 4 25.06 -11.10 4.39
C ALA A 4 24.98 -9.56 4.35
N LEU A 5 26.11 -8.87 4.43
CA LEU A 5 26.16 -7.41 4.36
C LEU A 5 25.80 -6.91 2.95
N ASN A 6 26.18 -7.67 1.92
CA ASN A 6 25.85 -7.38 0.53
C ASN A 6 24.34 -7.58 0.28
N GLU A 7 23.77 -8.69 0.74
CA GLU A 7 22.33 -8.99 0.60
C GLU A 7 21.45 -7.91 1.27
N TYR A 8 21.77 -7.50 2.51
CA TYR A 8 21.00 -6.44 3.16
C TYR A 8 21.15 -5.08 2.47
N SER A 9 22.30 -4.81 1.85
CA SER A 9 22.51 -3.58 1.07
C SER A 9 21.66 -3.58 -0.20
N VAL A 10 21.60 -4.71 -0.91
CA VAL A 10 20.74 -4.90 -2.09
C VAL A 10 19.26 -4.77 -1.70
N MET A 11 18.84 -5.41 -0.60
CA MET A 11 17.48 -5.29 -0.08
C MET A 11 17.14 -3.84 0.26
N MET A 12 18.01 -3.14 1.00
CA MET A 12 17.78 -1.72 1.33
C MET A 12 17.69 -0.84 0.09
N GLN A 13 18.54 -1.07 -0.92
CA GLN A 13 18.48 -0.31 -2.18
C GLN A 13 17.14 -0.50 -2.91
N LEU A 14 16.61 -1.73 -2.94
CA LEU A 14 15.33 -2.02 -3.61
C LEU A 14 14.13 -1.54 -2.78
N LEU A 15 14.17 -1.72 -1.46
CA LEU A 15 13.10 -1.31 -0.55
C LEU A 15 13.02 0.21 -0.35
N THR A 16 14.10 0.94 -0.63
CA THR A 16 14.16 2.42 -0.59
C THR A 16 14.11 3.05 -1.98
N ARG A 17 13.90 2.24 -3.04
CA ARG A 17 13.81 2.74 -4.42
C ARG A 17 12.70 3.79 -4.51
N GLN A 18 13.10 5.00 -4.88
CA GLN A 18 12.19 6.11 -5.15
C GLN A 18 11.64 5.95 -6.57
N GLY A 19 10.32 6.03 -6.73
CA GLY A 19 9.65 5.86 -8.02
C GLY A 19 8.21 5.37 -7.89
N ARG A 20 7.57 5.05 -9.03
CA ARG A 20 6.29 4.33 -9.09
C ARG A 20 6.55 2.90 -9.57
N PRO A 21 6.35 1.86 -8.74
CA PRO A 21 6.01 1.90 -7.32
C PRO A 21 7.22 2.26 -6.43
N MET A 22 6.95 2.78 -5.23
CA MET A 22 7.96 2.99 -4.19
C MET A 22 8.18 1.67 -3.45
N GLY A 23 9.43 1.23 -3.34
CA GLY A 23 9.75 -0.12 -2.87
C GLY A 23 9.81 -1.15 -3.99
N THR A 24 9.55 -2.41 -3.67
CA THR A 24 9.76 -3.54 -4.60
C THR A 24 8.84 -4.73 -4.29
N VAL A 25 8.52 -5.53 -5.30
CA VAL A 25 7.75 -6.77 -5.14
C VAL A 25 8.65 -7.91 -4.66
N VAL A 26 8.04 -8.99 -4.15
CA VAL A 26 8.77 -10.18 -3.66
C VAL A 26 9.61 -10.82 -4.77
N ASP A 27 9.09 -10.89 -5.99
CA ASP A 27 9.77 -11.59 -7.08
C ASP A 27 11.06 -10.86 -7.51
N ASP A 28 11.03 -9.52 -7.60
CA ASP A 28 12.22 -8.68 -7.82
C ASP A 28 13.30 -8.89 -6.74
N LEU A 29 12.89 -9.06 -5.47
CA LEU A 29 13.81 -9.32 -4.37
C LEU A 29 14.43 -10.72 -4.48
N LEU A 30 13.66 -11.73 -4.89
CA LEU A 30 14.18 -13.07 -5.12
C LEU A 30 15.20 -13.07 -6.26
N ASP A 31 14.87 -12.41 -7.36
CA ASP A 31 15.72 -12.30 -8.54
C ASP A 31 17.04 -11.57 -8.22
N ALA A 32 16.95 -10.42 -7.54
CA ALA A 32 18.13 -9.62 -7.19
C ALA A 32 19.06 -10.31 -6.19
N LEU A 33 18.52 -11.19 -5.33
CA LEU A 33 19.29 -11.97 -4.37
C LEU A 33 19.70 -13.35 -4.90
N GLY A 34 19.29 -13.70 -6.13
CA GLY A 34 19.57 -14.99 -6.74
C GLY A 34 18.92 -16.17 -6.02
N TYR A 35 17.80 -15.96 -5.33
CA TYR A 35 17.08 -17.02 -4.62
C TYR A 35 16.14 -17.79 -5.56
N PRO A 36 16.03 -19.13 -5.39
CA PRO A 36 15.15 -19.93 -6.22
C PRO A 36 13.68 -19.58 -5.95
N GLU A 37 12.87 -19.42 -7.00
CA GLU A 37 11.43 -19.14 -6.89
C GLU A 37 10.71 -20.17 -5.99
N ARG A 38 11.09 -21.45 -6.11
CA ARG A 38 10.62 -22.54 -5.25
C ARG A 38 11.51 -22.64 -4.01
N GLY A 39 10.98 -22.19 -2.87
CA GLY A 39 11.62 -22.30 -1.55
C GLY A 39 12.44 -21.08 -1.11
N GLY A 40 12.83 -20.18 -2.03
CA GLY A 40 13.55 -18.95 -1.72
C GLY A 40 12.72 -17.93 -0.95
N ARG A 41 11.39 -17.95 -1.10
CA ARG A 41 10.46 -17.07 -0.37
C ARG A 41 10.63 -17.19 1.15
N GLY A 42 10.77 -18.40 1.68
CA GLY A 42 10.96 -18.60 3.12
C GLY A 42 12.26 -17.98 3.63
N ILE A 43 13.34 -18.11 2.85
CA ILE A 43 14.66 -17.53 3.15
C ILE A 43 14.57 -16.00 3.10
N LEU A 44 13.93 -15.46 2.06
CA LEU A 44 13.71 -14.02 1.89
C LEU A 44 12.92 -13.45 3.07
N PHE A 45 11.78 -14.03 3.45
CA PHE A 45 10.98 -13.53 4.58
C PHE A 45 11.74 -13.61 5.91
N HIS A 46 12.55 -14.65 6.12
CA HIS A 46 13.41 -14.73 7.30
C HIS A 46 14.43 -13.58 7.34
N LYS A 47 15.05 -13.26 6.18
CA LYS A 47 15.99 -12.15 6.06
C LYS A 47 15.30 -10.79 6.18
N MET A 48 14.11 -10.62 5.63
CA MET A 48 13.29 -9.40 5.80
C MET A 48 12.93 -9.17 7.26
N ALA A 49 12.57 -10.23 7.99
CA ALA A 49 12.32 -10.15 9.44
C ALA A 49 13.58 -9.77 10.23
N ALA A 50 14.74 -10.31 9.84
CA ALA A 50 16.02 -9.92 10.43
C ALA A 50 16.37 -8.45 10.13
N LEU A 51 16.18 -8.00 8.89
CA LEU A 51 16.39 -6.61 8.48
C LEU A 51 15.46 -5.66 9.24
N HIS A 52 14.17 -6.00 9.36
CA HIS A 52 13.22 -5.22 10.14
C HIS A 52 13.67 -5.03 11.61
N ARG A 53 14.24 -6.07 12.23
CA ARG A 53 14.80 -5.97 13.60
C ARG A 53 16.00 -5.03 13.68
N LEU A 54 16.84 -4.97 12.64
CA LEU A 54 17.98 -4.06 12.56
C LEU A 54 17.56 -2.61 12.32
N LEU A 55 16.47 -2.41 11.58
CA LEU A 55 15.91 -1.09 11.25
C LEU A 55 15.14 -0.46 12.42
N LYS A 56 14.48 -1.28 13.23
CA LYS A 56 13.66 -0.82 14.36
C LYS A 56 14.34 0.20 15.30
N PRO A 57 15.59 0.01 15.77
CA PRO A 57 16.27 0.99 16.63
C PRO A 57 16.61 2.31 15.93
N LEU A 58 16.63 2.34 14.58
CA LEU A 58 16.87 3.55 13.79
C LEU A 58 15.59 4.37 13.58
N GLY A 59 14.46 3.94 14.14
CA GLY A 59 13.18 4.58 13.83
C GLY A 59 12.70 4.23 12.41
N LEU A 60 13.04 3.04 11.89
CA LEU A 60 12.58 2.57 10.58
C LEU A 60 11.82 1.23 10.70
N ALA A 61 10.81 1.03 9.85
CA ALA A 61 10.08 -0.23 9.71
C ALA A 61 9.91 -0.61 8.25
N LEU A 62 10.00 -1.92 8.01
CA LEU A 62 9.53 -2.53 6.78
C LEU A 62 7.99 -2.58 6.78
N ARG A 63 7.35 -2.04 5.74
CA ARG A 63 5.89 -2.05 5.52
C ARG A 63 5.54 -2.77 4.22
N TYR A 64 4.30 -3.23 4.13
CA TYR A 64 3.73 -3.90 2.96
C TYR A 64 2.52 -3.13 2.44
N ASN A 65 2.53 -2.79 1.16
CA ASN A 65 1.39 -2.25 0.44
C ASN A 65 0.67 -3.40 -0.29
N PRO A 66 -0.53 -3.81 0.15
CA PRO A 66 -1.27 -4.91 -0.47
C PRO A 66 -1.86 -4.55 -1.84
N VAL A 67 -2.02 -3.25 -2.16
CA VAL A 67 -2.62 -2.81 -3.43
C VAL A 67 -1.67 -3.08 -4.60
N ASP A 68 -0.40 -2.74 -4.42
CA ASP A 68 0.65 -2.93 -5.43
C ASP A 68 1.52 -4.17 -5.15
N ALA A 69 1.23 -4.91 -4.08
CA ALA A 69 2.01 -6.04 -3.58
C ALA A 69 3.51 -5.74 -3.36
N VAL A 70 3.83 -4.50 -2.95
CA VAL A 70 5.21 -4.04 -2.75
C VAL A 70 5.57 -3.91 -1.26
N PHE A 71 6.82 -4.23 -0.95
CA PHE A 71 7.45 -3.94 0.33
C PHE A 71 8.28 -2.65 0.23
N TYR A 72 8.25 -1.84 1.28
CA TYR A 72 8.99 -0.59 1.36
C TYR A 72 9.49 -0.32 2.78
N VAL A 73 10.48 0.57 2.92
CA VAL A 73 10.95 1.05 4.23
C VAL A 73 10.31 2.41 4.53
N ASP A 74 9.81 2.56 5.74
CA ASP A 74 9.20 3.79 6.26
C ASP A 74 9.71 4.12 7.66
N VAL A 75 9.42 5.31 8.16
CA VAL A 75 9.80 5.79 9.49
C VAL A 75 8.81 5.26 10.54
N THR A 76 9.29 4.69 11.65
CA THR A 76 8.48 4.40 12.84
C THR A 76 8.24 5.69 13.62
N GLY A 77 7.34 6.52 13.12
CA GLY A 77 6.65 7.54 13.90
C GLY A 77 5.38 6.97 14.53
N PRO A 78 4.73 7.67 15.49
CA PRO A 78 3.33 7.39 15.76
C PRO A 78 2.61 7.41 14.41
N ASP A 79 1.85 6.35 14.11
CA ASP A 79 0.84 6.39 13.06
C ASP A 79 -0.10 7.54 13.41
N THR A 80 0.26 8.76 13.02
CA THR A 80 -0.70 9.81 12.88
C THR A 80 -1.53 9.35 11.69
N LEU A 81 -2.53 8.50 11.97
CA LEU A 81 -3.84 8.68 11.37
C LEU A 81 -4.00 10.19 11.32
N PRO A 82 -4.01 10.81 10.13
CA PRO A 82 -4.03 12.26 10.06
C PRO A 82 -5.14 12.72 10.98
N SER A 83 -4.72 13.55 11.94
CA SER A 83 -5.54 14.09 13.00
C SER A 83 -6.86 14.53 12.38
N ARG A 84 -7.99 14.07 12.95
CA ARG A 84 -9.37 14.43 12.56
C ARG A 84 -9.41 15.73 11.73
N GLY A 85 -9.67 15.61 10.42
CA GLY A 85 -9.97 16.79 9.60
C GLY A 85 -9.48 16.86 8.15
N ILE A 86 -8.75 15.87 7.59
CA ILE A 86 -8.32 15.99 6.17
C ILE A 86 -9.45 15.63 5.19
N LEU A 87 -10.21 14.58 5.48
CA LEU A 87 -11.30 14.11 4.63
C LEU A 87 -12.65 14.31 5.32
N SER A 88 -13.63 14.87 4.61
CA SER A 88 -15.02 14.83 5.07
C SER A 88 -15.53 13.39 5.12
N ASP A 89 -16.48 13.08 6.00
CA ASP A 89 -17.10 11.74 6.10
C ASP A 89 -17.58 11.21 4.74
N ARG A 90 -18.07 12.13 3.90
CA ARG A 90 -18.47 11.85 2.51
C ARG A 90 -17.31 11.28 1.70
N LEU A 91 -16.16 11.95 1.70
CA LEU A 91 -14.97 11.54 0.95
C LEU A 91 -14.31 10.31 1.57
N ALA A 92 -14.24 10.25 2.90
CA ALA A 92 -13.71 9.10 3.64
C ALA A 92 -14.50 7.82 3.31
N ALA A 93 -15.84 7.87 3.28
CA ALA A 93 -16.67 6.74 2.89
C ALA A 93 -16.48 6.31 1.43
N THR A 94 -16.26 7.26 0.51
CA THR A 94 -15.97 6.93 -0.89
C THR A 94 -14.57 6.32 -1.05
N LEU A 95 -13.56 6.85 -0.36
CA LEU A 95 -12.21 6.30 -0.34
C LEU A 95 -12.18 4.89 0.28
N LEU A 96 -12.92 4.68 1.36
CA LEU A 96 -13.07 3.36 1.99
C LEU A 96 -13.59 2.33 0.99
N VAL A 97 -14.65 2.66 0.24
CA VAL A 97 -15.18 1.77 -0.80
C VAL A 97 -14.12 1.43 -1.85
N VAL A 98 -13.34 2.41 -2.31
CA VAL A 98 -12.26 2.18 -3.27
C VAL A 98 -11.19 1.25 -2.66
N ILE A 99 -10.75 1.50 -1.43
CA ILE A 99 -9.77 0.67 -0.73
C ILE A 99 -10.26 -0.77 -0.57
N THR A 100 -11.50 -0.96 -0.10
CA THR A 100 -12.09 -2.28 0.11
C THR A 100 -12.16 -3.07 -1.20
N LEU A 101 -12.64 -2.44 -2.28
CA LEU A 101 -12.72 -3.10 -3.58
C LEU A 101 -11.33 -3.41 -4.14
N SER A 102 -10.34 -2.54 -3.90
CA SER A 102 -8.96 -2.75 -4.37
C SER A 102 -8.32 -3.93 -3.65
N TYR A 103 -8.62 -4.08 -2.37
CA TYR A 103 -8.15 -5.19 -1.57
C TYR A 103 -8.80 -6.52 -1.98
N GLN A 104 -10.08 -6.50 -2.35
CA GLN A 104 -10.82 -7.71 -2.76
C GLN A 104 -10.53 -8.16 -4.19
N GLU A 105 -10.48 -7.20 -5.12
CA GLU A 105 -10.45 -7.47 -6.56
C GLU A 105 -9.05 -7.21 -7.17
N GLY A 106 -8.22 -6.40 -6.52
CA GLY A 106 -6.91 -5.98 -7.01
C GLY A 106 -6.98 -4.94 -8.13
N GLY A 107 -5.92 -4.12 -8.25
CA GLY A 107 -5.70 -3.27 -9.43
C GLY A 107 -6.72 -2.14 -9.65
N TRP A 108 -7.17 -1.99 -10.90
CA TRP A 108 -8.08 -0.92 -11.35
C TRP A 108 -9.55 -1.33 -11.19
N ILE A 109 -10.32 -0.53 -10.46
CA ILE A 109 -11.72 -0.79 -10.16
C ILE A 109 -12.62 0.04 -11.06
N PRO A 110 -13.57 -0.56 -11.79
CA PRO A 110 -14.54 0.20 -12.56
C PRO A 110 -15.36 1.14 -11.67
N VAL A 111 -15.55 2.40 -12.08
CA VAL A 111 -16.35 3.40 -11.33
C VAL A 111 -17.79 2.90 -11.09
N LYS A 112 -18.33 2.10 -12.00
CA LYS A 112 -19.64 1.43 -11.84
C LYS A 112 -19.67 0.51 -10.61
N ARG A 113 -18.57 -0.17 -10.31
CA ARG A 113 -18.43 -1.06 -9.15
C ARG A 113 -18.38 -0.26 -7.86
N VAL A 114 -17.56 0.80 -7.82
CA VAL A 114 -17.53 1.75 -6.70
C VAL A 114 -18.91 2.33 -6.43
N ARG A 115 -19.64 2.72 -7.47
CA ARG A 115 -21.03 3.22 -7.38
C ARG A 115 -21.97 2.19 -6.75
N SER A 116 -21.86 0.93 -7.15
CA SER A 116 -22.75 -0.13 -6.66
C SER A 116 -22.59 -0.33 -5.14
N LEU A 117 -21.36 -0.32 -4.64
CA LEU A 117 -21.08 -0.51 -3.22
C LEU A 117 -21.38 0.75 -2.40
N ARG A 118 -21.03 1.94 -2.92
CA ARG A 118 -21.30 3.23 -2.25
C ARG A 118 -22.79 3.60 -2.22
N ARG A 119 -23.61 3.06 -3.14
CA ARG A 119 -25.03 3.37 -3.33
C ARG A 119 -25.29 4.87 -3.58
N LYS A 120 -24.44 5.52 -4.38
CA LYS A 120 -24.54 6.95 -4.74
C LYS A 120 -24.90 7.14 -6.22
N THR A 121 -25.41 8.32 -6.58
CA THR A 121 -25.59 8.69 -8.00
C THR A 121 -24.23 8.82 -8.69
N LEU A 122 -24.18 8.54 -10.01
CA LEU A 122 -22.92 8.60 -10.76
C LEU A 122 -22.28 10.00 -10.68
N ARG A 123 -23.08 11.07 -10.85
CA ARG A 123 -22.60 12.45 -10.77
C ARG A 123 -22.03 12.76 -9.38
N GLY A 124 -22.73 12.37 -8.32
CA GLY A 124 -22.27 12.62 -6.94
C GLY A 124 -21.04 11.79 -6.57
N LEU A 125 -20.88 10.60 -7.15
CA LEU A 125 -19.68 9.78 -6.98
C LEU A 125 -18.49 10.40 -7.71
N MET A 126 -18.68 10.84 -8.96
CA MET A 126 -17.59 11.44 -9.75
C MET A 126 -17.04 12.72 -9.11
N VAL A 127 -17.89 13.52 -8.46
CA VAL A 127 -17.45 14.68 -7.67
C VAL A 127 -16.50 14.24 -6.55
N ASP A 128 -16.92 13.25 -5.74
CA ASP A 128 -16.08 12.74 -4.65
C ASP A 128 -14.75 12.17 -5.17
N LEU A 129 -14.79 11.37 -6.25
CA LEU A 129 -13.60 10.74 -6.81
C LEU A 129 -12.62 11.76 -7.41
N ARG A 130 -13.11 12.82 -8.05
CA ARG A 130 -12.25 13.92 -8.56
C ARG A 130 -11.65 14.73 -7.42
N GLU A 131 -12.39 14.98 -6.34
CA GLU A 131 -11.83 15.61 -5.14
C GLU A 131 -10.73 14.73 -4.52
N LEU A 132 -10.98 13.43 -4.38
CA LEU A 132 -9.99 12.46 -3.88
C LEU A 132 -8.76 12.35 -4.78
N GLU A 133 -8.94 12.42 -6.10
CA GLU A 133 -7.85 12.46 -7.09
C GLU A 133 -6.97 13.69 -6.90
N ASN A 134 -7.56 14.88 -6.81
CA ASN A 134 -6.83 16.13 -6.57
C ASN A 134 -6.03 16.10 -5.26
N MET A 135 -6.52 15.37 -4.26
CA MET A 135 -5.84 15.20 -2.98
C MET A 135 -4.78 14.09 -2.99
N GLY A 136 -4.67 13.30 -4.06
CA GLY A 136 -3.72 12.19 -4.21
C GLY A 136 -4.15 10.87 -3.55
N TYR A 137 -5.42 10.75 -3.15
CA TYR A 137 -5.98 9.54 -2.51
C TYR A 137 -6.57 8.54 -3.51
N VAL A 138 -6.86 8.96 -4.74
CA VAL A 138 -7.35 8.09 -5.82
C VAL A 138 -6.60 8.45 -7.10
N GLU A 139 -6.42 7.48 -7.98
CA GLU A 139 -5.99 7.70 -9.36
C GLU A 139 -7.05 7.19 -10.33
N PHE A 140 -7.24 7.88 -11.44
CA PHE A 140 -8.02 7.39 -12.57
C PHE A 140 -7.11 6.75 -13.62
N ASP A 141 -7.66 5.77 -14.34
CA ASP A 141 -7.02 5.24 -15.54
C ASP A 141 -7.09 6.25 -16.69
N GLN A 142 -6.42 5.96 -17.81
CA GLN A 142 -6.41 6.88 -18.95
C GLN A 142 -7.79 7.16 -19.54
N SER A 143 -8.72 6.20 -19.42
CA SER A 143 -10.10 6.35 -19.89
C SER A 143 -10.99 7.14 -18.91
N GLY A 144 -10.60 7.23 -17.64
CA GLY A 144 -11.41 7.81 -16.57
C GLY A 144 -12.57 6.91 -16.14
N GLU A 145 -12.66 5.68 -16.62
CA GLU A 145 -13.73 4.73 -16.29
C GLU A 145 -13.40 3.84 -15.09
N SER A 146 -12.12 3.78 -14.71
CA SER A 146 -11.64 2.98 -13.59
C SER A 146 -10.80 3.82 -12.63
N VAL A 147 -10.81 3.42 -11.36
CA VAL A 147 -10.10 4.09 -10.28
C VAL A 147 -9.33 3.10 -9.42
N ARG A 148 -8.27 3.57 -8.79
CA ARG A 148 -7.50 2.81 -7.78
C ARG A 148 -7.06 3.72 -6.64
N PRO A 149 -6.61 3.17 -5.50
CA PRO A 149 -6.02 3.95 -4.42
C PRO A 149 -4.81 4.72 -4.95
N GLY A 150 -4.75 6.00 -4.63
CA GLY A 150 -3.65 6.87 -5.03
C GLY A 150 -2.43 6.71 -4.13
N VAL A 151 -1.32 7.30 -4.55
CA VAL A 151 -0.01 7.14 -3.89
C VAL A 151 0.01 7.51 -2.41
N ARG A 152 -0.90 8.36 -1.90
CA ARG A 152 -0.93 8.73 -0.47
C ARG A 152 -1.49 7.63 0.42
N VAL A 153 -2.40 6.81 -0.11
CA VAL A 153 -3.16 5.85 0.71
C VAL A 153 -2.24 4.86 1.44
N PRO A 154 -1.22 4.25 0.80
CA PRO A 154 -0.34 3.30 1.48
C PRO A 154 0.53 3.90 2.58
N PHE A 155 0.78 5.21 2.57
CA PHE A 155 1.58 5.90 3.59
C PHE A 155 0.73 6.40 4.76
N GLU A 156 -0.52 6.74 4.51
CA GLU A 156 -1.41 7.29 5.54
C GLU A 156 -2.29 6.23 6.21
N ILE A 157 -2.42 5.04 5.61
CA ILE A 157 -3.25 3.96 6.12
C ILE A 157 -2.41 2.71 6.32
N ASP A 158 -2.27 2.30 7.58
CA ASP A 158 -1.84 0.94 7.92
C ASP A 158 -3.00 -0.02 7.60
N TYR A 159 -2.96 -0.64 6.43
CA TYR A 159 -4.00 -1.56 5.96
C TYR A 159 -4.21 -2.74 6.91
N GLU A 160 -3.13 -3.28 7.51
CA GLU A 160 -3.24 -4.43 8.40
C GLU A 160 -4.02 -4.06 9.65
N ARG A 161 -3.66 -2.95 10.28
CA ARG A 161 -4.38 -2.42 11.44
C ARG A 161 -5.81 -2.01 11.09
N PHE A 162 -5.99 -1.35 9.96
CA PHE A 162 -7.27 -0.86 9.48
C PHE A 162 -8.27 -2.01 9.27
N PHE A 163 -7.86 -3.05 8.54
CA PHE A 163 -8.73 -4.21 8.29
C PHE A 163 -8.95 -5.04 9.56
N ARG A 164 -7.94 -5.19 10.44
CA ARG A 164 -8.16 -5.85 11.73
C ARG A 164 -9.22 -5.13 12.57
N GLN A 165 -9.20 -3.79 12.60
CA GLN A 165 -10.20 -3.00 13.32
C GLN A 165 -11.60 -3.21 12.74
N LEU A 166 -11.73 -3.16 11.41
CA LEU A 166 -12.98 -3.46 10.70
C LEU A 166 -13.54 -4.86 11.00
N SER A 167 -12.67 -5.86 11.12
CA SER A 167 -13.08 -7.25 11.43
C SER A 167 -13.35 -7.50 12.92
N SER A 168 -12.89 -6.61 13.81
CA SER A 168 -13.10 -6.72 15.26
C SER A 168 -14.34 -5.98 15.77
N GLU A 169 -15.04 -5.25 14.90
CA GLU A 169 -16.31 -4.56 15.19
C GLU A 169 -17.55 -5.44 14.93
N GLU A 170 -17.40 -6.76 14.81
CA GLU A 170 -18.49 -7.75 14.92
C GLU A 170 -18.67 -8.21 16.38
#